data_AF-A0A0K1Q3D5-F1
#
_entry.id   AF-A0A0K1Q3D5-F1
#
_cell.length_a   1.000
_cell.length_b   1.000
_cell.length_c   1.000
_cell.angle_alpha   90.00
_cell.angle_beta   90.00
_cell.angle_gamma   90.00
#
_symmetry.space_group_name_H-M   'P 1'
#
loop_
_entity.id
_entity.type
_entity.pdbx_description
1 polymer ?
#
loop_
_entity_poly.entity_id
_entity_poly.type
_entity_poly.pdbx_seq_one_letter_code
_entity_poly.pdbx_strand_id
1 'polypeptide(L)'
;MSPEALDGGPIALVEEGDLIEISIPERKLGIVGLHGQRMMESDIARVLTERRAHWSPPPQKHTTGILSLYARVATSASEGAAMTAPVDGHVAPPTDVTSSPAPEAPSEKRQATPVKEQPARAKPEAAPPSQPKPSSRAGNGGGGDRMRVVIADYDFGDVEVERRVIEGAGFELVAAQCKSEDEVIETARDADAIITQYARVGERAIDAFTRCRVIARYGTGVDIVDVDAATRHGIQVTNAPNEWCSDEVADHAVALWLAAARKIPQYAEATRRGEWQWQTGRPIHRLRGRVFGLLSFGNIARSIAERVRPFGVEIWTHDPFVDKAEVEKQDVRVVSFDELVRGSDYLIIQAPLTPKTHGLFDENVLRRMKRSAILVNTARGPIVVDAALRRALEEHWIAGAALDDIEEEPAKRRDWEAENPLFAQDDAIITPHSAYYSEESIRTVREIASNEVVRVLTGQRPSSPVNFVDRPPPPVQLHGP
;
A
#
# COMPACT_ATOMS: atom_id res chain seq x y z
N MET A 1 -14.55 -3.79 14.26
CA MET A 1 -14.33 -3.71 15.72
C MET A 1 -14.25 -5.13 16.25
N SER A 2 -13.04 -5.53 16.66
CA SER A 2 -12.85 -6.37 17.84
C SER A 2 -13.17 -5.51 19.08
N PRO A 3 -12.86 -5.99 20.29
CA PRO A 3 -13.38 -7.13 21.04
C PRO A 3 -14.29 -6.63 22.20
N GLU A 4 -14.83 -7.55 22.98
CA GLU A 4 -15.57 -7.31 24.26
C GLU A 4 -17.01 -6.75 24.09
N ALA A 5 -18.05 -7.29 24.71
CA ALA A 5 -18.14 -8.09 25.92
C ALA A 5 -19.07 -9.28 25.67
N LEU A 6 -18.66 -10.55 25.84
CA LEU A 6 -18.34 -11.21 27.12
C LEU A 6 -19.36 -10.87 28.22
N ASP A 7 -20.60 -11.36 28.07
CA ASP A 7 -21.25 -12.23 29.07
C ASP A 7 -22.65 -12.69 28.61
N GLY A 8 -22.66 -13.72 27.77
CA GLY A 8 -23.60 -14.86 27.86
C GLY A 8 -25.12 -14.66 28.01
N GLY A 9 -25.80 -13.90 27.13
CA GLY A 9 -27.28 -13.88 27.03
C GLY A 9 -27.80 -13.90 25.59
N PRO A 10 -28.99 -14.48 25.30
CA PRO A 10 -29.40 -14.83 23.93
C PRO A 10 -29.84 -13.62 23.11
N ILE A 11 -29.30 -13.52 21.89
CA ILE A 11 -29.87 -12.73 20.78
C ILE A 11 -30.97 -13.61 20.15
N ALA A 12 -32.24 -13.22 20.30
CA ALA A 12 -33.35 -13.89 19.63
C ALA A 12 -33.65 -13.18 18.30
N LEU A 13 -33.32 -13.82 17.18
CA LEU A 13 -33.84 -13.46 15.86
C LEU A 13 -35.11 -14.28 15.63
N VAL A 14 -36.28 -13.64 15.66
CA VAL A 14 -37.56 -14.25 15.27
C VAL A 14 -38.03 -13.56 14.00
N GLU A 15 -38.06 -14.30 12.90
CA GLU A 15 -38.49 -13.80 11.60
C GLU A 15 -39.99 -14.07 11.44
N GLU A 16 -40.81 -13.05 11.69
CA GLU A 16 -42.20 -12.98 11.20
C GLU A 16 -42.70 -11.53 11.23
N GLY A 17 -42.93 -10.94 10.05
CA GLY A 17 -43.38 -9.56 9.87
C GLY A 17 -42.27 -8.51 10.03
N ASP A 18 -42.55 -7.28 9.58
CA ASP A 18 -41.61 -6.16 9.29
C ASP A 18 -40.77 -5.60 10.47
N LEU A 19 -40.42 -6.37 11.50
CA LEU A 19 -39.68 -5.90 12.68
C LEU A 19 -38.49 -6.81 13.06
N ILE A 20 -37.35 -6.17 13.32
CA ILE A 20 -36.20 -6.79 14.00
C ILE A 20 -36.08 -6.19 15.41
N GLU A 21 -36.07 -7.04 16.44
CA GLU A 21 -35.84 -6.64 17.83
C GLU A 21 -34.39 -6.89 18.22
N ILE A 22 -33.66 -5.83 18.60
CA ILE A 22 -32.28 -5.93 19.07
C ILE A 22 -32.26 -5.49 20.53
N SER A 23 -32.02 -6.44 21.44
CA SER A 23 -31.86 -6.18 22.86
C SER A 23 -30.37 -6.00 23.18
N ILE A 24 -29.98 -4.79 23.57
CA ILE A 24 -28.62 -4.46 24.04
C ILE A 24 -28.74 -4.12 25.53
N PRO A 25 -28.04 -4.82 26.44
CA PRO A 25 -28.06 -4.45 27.85
C PRO A 25 -27.61 -2.99 28.01
N GLU A 26 -28.34 -2.24 28.84
CA GLU A 26 -28.05 -0.85 29.26
C GLU A 26 -28.25 0.26 28.22
N ARG A 27 -28.72 -0.03 27.00
CA ARG A 27 -29.14 1.01 26.05
C ARG A 27 -30.50 0.72 25.44
N LYS A 28 -31.29 1.79 25.30
CA LYS A 28 -32.70 1.81 24.87
C LYS A 28 -32.97 0.85 23.71
N LEU A 29 -34.12 0.19 23.79
CA LEU A 29 -34.64 -0.70 22.77
C LEU A 29 -34.80 0.05 21.44
N GLY A 30 -34.22 -0.49 20.37
CA GLY A 30 -34.42 0.01 19.01
C GLY A 30 -35.26 -0.97 18.20
N ILE A 31 -36.42 -0.53 17.74
CA ILE A 31 -37.23 -1.25 16.76
C ILE A 31 -36.93 -0.68 15.37
N VAL A 32 -36.55 -1.53 14.42
CA VAL A 32 -36.35 -1.13 13.02
C VAL A 32 -37.45 -1.78 12.16
N GLY A 33 -38.24 -0.93 11.50
CA GLY A 33 -39.25 -1.34 10.51
C GLY A 33 -38.62 -1.48 9.12
N LEU A 34 -38.86 -2.60 8.43
CA LEU A 34 -38.11 -2.98 7.22
C LEU A 34 -38.44 -2.20 5.93
N HIS A 35 -39.41 -1.27 5.91
CA HIS A 35 -39.87 -0.61 4.67
C HIS A 35 -39.84 0.93 4.71
N GLY A 36 -38.98 1.53 5.52
CA GLY A 36 -38.74 2.99 5.47
C GLY A 36 -39.90 3.87 5.94
N GLN A 37 -40.96 3.30 6.51
CA GLN A 37 -41.99 4.07 7.22
C GLN A 37 -41.69 4.12 8.73
N ARG A 38 -41.75 5.33 9.29
CA ARG A 38 -41.46 5.61 10.69
C ARG A 38 -42.69 5.23 11.53
N MET A 39 -42.58 4.19 12.36
CA MET A 39 -43.62 3.84 13.33
C MET A 39 -43.66 4.86 14.49
N MET A 40 -44.85 5.12 15.04
CA MET A 40 -45.00 5.98 16.22
C MET A 40 -44.59 5.23 17.50
N GLU A 41 -44.03 5.96 18.48
CA GLU A 41 -43.55 5.38 19.75
C GLU A 41 -44.63 4.60 20.53
N SER A 42 -45.90 4.99 20.39
CA SER A 42 -47.04 4.29 21.01
C SER A 42 -47.26 2.89 20.46
N ASP A 43 -47.03 2.68 19.16
CA ASP A 43 -47.22 1.38 18.52
C ASP A 43 -46.09 0.42 18.87
N ILE A 44 -44.87 0.95 18.97
CA ILE A 44 -43.69 0.26 19.49
C ILE A 44 -43.94 -0.23 20.92
N ALA A 45 -44.44 0.64 21.80
CA ALA A 45 -44.70 0.29 23.20
C ALA A 45 -45.76 -0.81 23.36
N ARG A 46 -46.81 -0.80 22.52
CA ARG A 46 -47.88 -1.81 22.54
C ARG A 46 -47.36 -3.19 22.16
N VAL A 47 -46.63 -3.30 21.04
CA VAL A 47 -46.11 -4.58 20.52
C VAL A 47 -45.14 -5.24 21.50
N LEU A 48 -44.29 -4.45 22.16
CA LEU A 48 -43.35 -4.96 23.16
C LEU A 48 -44.04 -5.50 24.41
N THR A 49 -45.12 -4.84 24.83
CA THR A 49 -45.90 -5.25 26.00
C THR A 49 -46.61 -6.59 25.76
N GLU A 50 -47.20 -6.77 24.57
CA GLU A 50 -47.85 -8.02 24.18
C GLU A 50 -46.86 -9.20 24.10
N ARG A 51 -45.64 -8.98 23.58
CA ARG A 51 -44.63 -10.05 23.43
C ARG A 51 -43.99 -10.50 24.74
N ARG A 52 -43.72 -9.58 25.68
CA ARG A 52 -43.17 -9.93 27.00
C ARG A 52 -44.07 -10.83 27.82
N ALA A 53 -45.39 -10.77 27.59
CA ALA A 53 -46.35 -11.65 28.26
C ALA A 53 -46.25 -13.13 27.83
N HIS A 54 -45.54 -13.44 26.73
CA HIS A 54 -45.54 -14.76 26.10
C HIS A 54 -44.16 -15.46 26.05
N TRP A 55 -43.11 -14.89 26.67
CA TRP A 55 -41.75 -15.44 26.57
C TRP A 55 -41.37 -16.35 27.76
N SER A 56 -40.62 -17.44 27.49
CA SER A 56 -40.00 -18.32 28.50
C SER A 56 -38.59 -18.75 28.04
N PRO A 57 -37.58 -18.79 28.93
CA PRO A 57 -36.18 -19.00 28.55
C PRO A 57 -35.80 -20.47 28.27
N PRO A 58 -34.89 -20.75 27.30
CA PRO A 58 -34.43 -22.11 26.99
C PRO A 58 -33.17 -22.55 27.80
N PRO A 59 -32.92 -23.86 27.95
CA PRO A 59 -31.76 -24.39 28.69
C PRO A 59 -30.48 -24.54 27.84
N GLN A 60 -29.31 -24.51 28.50
CA GLN A 60 -27.96 -24.44 27.88
C GLN A 60 -27.42 -25.79 27.37
N LYS A 61 -26.80 -25.83 26.17
CA LYS A 61 -25.57 -26.61 25.83
C LYS A 61 -25.07 -26.46 24.36
N HIS A 62 -23.75 -26.25 24.23
CA HIS A 62 -22.76 -26.66 23.20
C HIS A 62 -22.78 -26.20 21.71
N THR A 63 -21.85 -25.27 21.42
CA THR A 63 -20.74 -25.27 20.41
C THR A 63 -20.94 -25.45 18.89
N THR A 64 -20.17 -24.60 18.17
CA THR A 64 -19.55 -24.70 16.83
C THR A 64 -20.30 -24.19 15.59
N GLY A 65 -19.75 -23.10 15.02
CA GLY A 65 -19.58 -22.92 13.56
C GLY A 65 -20.53 -21.98 12.81
N ILE A 66 -19.92 -21.02 12.09
CA ILE A 66 -20.21 -20.59 10.70
C ILE A 66 -20.88 -19.21 10.41
N LEU A 67 -20.18 -18.47 9.50
CA LEU A 67 -20.56 -17.40 8.54
C LEU A 67 -21.06 -16.05 9.11
N SER A 68 -20.50 -14.86 8.79
CA SER A 68 -20.10 -14.21 7.52
C SER A 68 -21.26 -13.87 6.57
N LEU A 69 -21.96 -12.75 6.82
CA LEU A 69 -22.48 -11.82 5.80
C LEU A 69 -23.13 -10.60 6.50
N TYR A 70 -22.91 -9.40 5.96
CA TYR A 70 -23.54 -8.10 6.30
C TYR A 70 -22.92 -7.22 7.40
N ALA A 71 -21.96 -6.38 6.97
CA ALA A 71 -21.72 -5.07 7.59
C ALA A 71 -21.13 -4.08 6.57
N ARG A 72 -21.96 -3.53 5.67
CA ARG A 72 -21.72 -2.24 4.99
C ARG A 72 -23.05 -1.59 4.58
N VAL A 73 -23.77 -1.04 5.56
CA VAL A 73 -24.60 0.15 5.36
C VAL A 73 -24.40 1.01 6.61
N ALA A 74 -24.29 2.33 6.40
CA ALA A 74 -24.16 3.41 7.39
C ALA A 74 -22.72 3.86 7.75
N THR A 75 -22.11 4.59 6.82
CA THR A 75 -21.34 5.80 7.17
C THR A 75 -21.77 6.95 6.25
N SER A 76 -22.55 7.88 6.79
CA SER A 76 -22.37 9.33 6.64
C SER A 76 -23.50 10.08 7.35
N ALA A 77 -23.16 10.70 8.48
CA ALA A 77 -23.73 11.97 8.94
C ALA A 77 -22.92 12.41 10.17
N SER A 78 -21.82 13.12 9.94
CA SER A 78 -21.22 13.99 10.95
C SER A 78 -22.00 15.31 10.98
N GLU A 79 -22.40 15.68 12.21
CA GLU A 79 -22.54 17.02 12.78
C GLU A 79 -22.70 18.26 11.87
N GLY A 80 -23.82 18.97 12.06
CA GLY A 80 -23.79 20.43 12.29
C GLY A 80 -23.86 21.36 11.09
N ALA A 81 -25.06 21.55 10.52
CA ALA A 81 -25.42 22.82 9.88
C ALA A 81 -26.93 23.08 10.00
N ALA A 82 -27.31 24.08 10.79
CA ALA A 82 -28.64 24.65 10.75
C ALA A 82 -28.75 25.59 9.54
N MET A 83 -29.64 25.29 8.59
CA MET A 83 -30.04 26.20 7.51
C MET A 83 -31.53 26.01 7.19
N THR A 84 -32.31 26.99 7.62
CA THR A 84 -33.56 27.54 7.06
C THR A 84 -34.41 26.71 6.07
N ALA A 85 -35.70 26.63 6.37
CA ALA A 85 -36.76 26.05 5.55
C ALA A 85 -36.87 26.70 4.15
N PRO A 86 -37.15 25.91 3.09
CA PRO A 86 -37.72 26.44 1.86
C PRO A 86 -39.25 26.28 1.83
N VAL A 87 -39.83 27.41 1.47
CA VAL A 87 -41.19 27.76 1.06
C VAL A 87 -41.78 26.80 0.01
N ASP A 88 -43.10 26.60 0.11
CA ASP A 88 -43.99 25.92 -0.84
C ASP A 88 -43.83 26.37 -2.30
N GLY A 89 -43.97 25.44 -3.25
CA GLY A 89 -44.06 25.79 -4.68
C GLY A 89 -44.14 24.61 -5.66
N HIS A 90 -45.37 24.16 -5.92
CA HIS A 90 -45.89 23.51 -7.14
C HIS A 90 -45.03 22.56 -8.00
N VAL A 91 -45.45 21.28 -8.03
CA VAL A 91 -45.14 20.28 -9.07
C VAL A 91 -46.27 20.27 -10.11
N ALA A 92 -45.93 20.35 -11.40
CA ALA A 92 -46.81 20.03 -12.52
C ALA A 92 -46.38 18.69 -13.16
N PRO A 93 -47.31 17.86 -13.67
CA PRO A 93 -47.02 16.50 -14.12
C PRO A 93 -46.51 16.42 -15.57
N PRO A 94 -45.89 15.30 -15.99
CA PRO A 94 -45.35 15.12 -17.33
C PRO A 94 -46.43 14.76 -18.35
N THR A 95 -46.23 15.16 -19.61
CA THR A 95 -47.07 14.76 -20.75
C THR A 95 -46.33 13.76 -21.64
N ASP A 96 -47.04 12.67 -21.93
CA ASP A 96 -46.76 11.67 -22.96
C ASP A 96 -46.74 12.29 -24.36
N VAL A 97 -45.78 11.89 -25.21
CA VAL A 97 -46.01 11.77 -26.66
C VAL A 97 -45.27 10.54 -27.21
N THR A 98 -46.03 9.81 -28.01
CA THR A 98 -45.87 8.50 -28.61
C THR A 98 -44.91 8.40 -29.81
N SER A 99 -44.71 7.14 -30.21
CA SER A 99 -43.83 6.47 -31.17
C SER A 99 -43.93 6.74 -32.69
N SER A 100 -42.79 6.45 -33.36
CA SER A 100 -42.58 5.86 -34.72
C SER A 100 -42.44 6.78 -35.95
N PRO A 101 -41.80 6.32 -37.06
CA PRO A 101 -40.46 5.73 -37.20
C PRO A 101 -39.60 6.44 -38.30
N ALA A 102 -38.35 6.01 -38.47
CA ALA A 102 -37.33 6.54 -39.38
C ALA A 102 -37.64 6.43 -40.89
N PRO A 103 -36.92 7.20 -41.73
CA PRO A 103 -36.35 6.63 -42.94
C PRO A 103 -34.86 6.97 -43.17
N GLU A 104 -34.29 6.21 -44.11
CA GLU A 104 -32.88 6.00 -44.46
C GLU A 104 -32.08 7.22 -44.96
N ALA A 105 -30.77 7.06 -44.88
CA ALA A 105 -29.72 7.98 -45.34
C ALA A 105 -29.72 8.24 -46.86
N PRO A 106 -29.04 9.31 -47.28
CA PRO A 106 -27.85 9.04 -48.11
C PRO A 106 -26.61 9.88 -47.78
N SER A 107 -25.50 9.31 -48.22
CA SER A 107 -24.11 9.78 -48.21
C SER A 107 -23.88 11.19 -48.75
N GLU A 108 -23.02 11.97 -48.10
CA GLU A 108 -22.18 12.96 -48.80
C GLU A 108 -20.92 13.35 -48.01
N LYS A 109 -19.81 13.47 -48.74
CA LYS A 109 -18.48 13.88 -48.29
C LYS A 109 -18.46 15.36 -47.89
N ARG A 110 -17.94 15.69 -46.72
CA ARG A 110 -17.43 17.04 -46.36
C ARG A 110 -16.18 16.85 -45.48
N GLN A 111 -14.99 16.99 -46.05
CA GLN A 111 -14.15 18.20 -45.97
C GLN A 111 -14.05 18.79 -44.56
N ALA A 112 -12.87 18.61 -43.99
CA ALA A 112 -12.44 19.11 -42.69
C ALA A 112 -12.34 20.65 -42.70
N THR A 113 -12.88 21.25 -41.64
CA THR A 113 -12.68 22.66 -41.27
C THR A 113 -12.01 22.67 -39.90
N PRO A 114 -11.01 23.51 -39.65
CA PRO A 114 -10.09 23.35 -38.53
C PRO A 114 -10.77 23.78 -37.21
N VAL A 115 -10.60 22.94 -36.18
CA VAL A 115 -11.02 23.26 -34.82
C VAL A 115 -10.02 24.26 -34.24
N LYS A 116 -10.55 25.40 -33.76
CA LYS A 116 -9.84 26.43 -33.00
C LYS A 116 -9.19 25.81 -31.76
N GLU A 117 -7.88 26.02 -31.62
CA GLU A 117 -7.14 25.81 -30.38
C GLU A 117 -7.79 26.60 -29.22
N GLN A 118 -8.05 25.91 -28.11
CA GLN A 118 -8.28 26.55 -26.82
C GLN A 118 -6.93 26.74 -26.13
N PRO A 119 -6.68 27.90 -25.49
CA PRO A 119 -5.39 28.17 -24.87
C PRO A 119 -5.16 27.26 -23.66
N ALA A 120 -3.92 26.80 -23.53
CA ALA A 120 -3.43 26.00 -22.43
C ALA A 120 -3.73 26.66 -21.07
N ARG A 121 -4.25 25.86 -20.14
CA ARG A 121 -4.38 26.24 -18.73
C ARG A 121 -2.97 26.41 -18.15
N ALA A 122 -2.70 27.59 -17.62
CA ALA A 122 -1.40 27.98 -17.07
C ALA A 122 -0.91 26.98 -16.00
N LYS A 123 0.35 26.56 -16.13
CA LYS A 123 1.11 25.85 -15.10
C LYS A 123 1.24 26.74 -13.84
N PRO A 124 1.18 26.20 -12.61
CA PRO A 124 1.60 26.96 -11.46
C PRO A 124 3.11 27.26 -11.59
N GLU A 125 3.44 28.54 -11.46
CA GLU A 125 4.78 29.10 -11.58
C GLU A 125 5.68 28.52 -10.48
N ALA A 126 6.78 27.88 -10.88
CA ALA A 126 7.79 27.39 -9.97
C ALA A 126 8.44 28.55 -9.23
N ALA A 127 8.57 28.45 -7.91
CA ALA A 127 9.33 29.39 -7.11
C ALA A 127 10.79 29.48 -7.63
N PRO A 128 11.38 30.68 -7.74
CA PRO A 128 12.71 30.84 -8.30
C PRO A 128 13.77 30.16 -7.40
N PRO A 129 14.85 29.62 -7.99
CA PRO A 129 15.90 28.95 -7.23
C PRO A 129 16.59 29.93 -6.28
N SER A 130 16.59 29.61 -4.99
CA SER A 130 17.38 30.31 -3.99
C SER A 130 18.87 30.04 -4.26
N GLN A 131 19.62 31.09 -4.61
CA GLN A 131 21.06 31.00 -4.77
C GLN A 131 21.74 30.61 -3.43
N PRO A 132 22.80 29.78 -3.46
CA PRO A 132 23.54 29.44 -2.26
C PRO A 132 24.29 30.67 -1.75
N LYS A 133 23.96 31.12 -0.55
CA LYS A 133 24.78 32.13 0.15
C LYS A 133 26.06 31.46 0.67
N PRO A 134 27.23 32.08 0.53
CA PRO A 134 28.46 31.55 1.10
C PRO A 134 28.36 31.56 2.63
N SER A 135 28.63 30.42 3.26
CA SER A 135 28.65 30.31 4.71
C SER A 135 29.85 31.09 5.27
N SER A 136 29.59 32.28 5.80
CA SER A 136 30.56 33.02 6.59
C SER A 136 30.71 32.33 7.94
N ARG A 137 31.86 31.68 8.16
CA ARG A 137 32.35 31.34 9.50
C ARG A 137 32.53 32.65 10.29
N ALA A 138 31.62 32.93 11.22
CA ALA A 138 31.85 33.85 12.30
C ALA A 138 31.73 33.05 13.60
N GLY A 139 32.88 32.80 14.23
CA GLY A 139 32.94 32.14 15.51
C GLY A 139 32.38 33.02 16.62
N ASN A 140 31.58 32.42 17.49
CA ASN A 140 31.54 32.81 18.89
C ASN A 140 31.24 31.56 19.73
N GLY A 141 32.06 31.32 20.75
CA GLY A 141 32.13 30.04 21.48
C GLY A 141 31.01 29.82 22.48
N GLY A 142 30.75 28.54 22.78
CA GLY A 142 29.92 28.11 23.89
C GLY A 142 28.95 26.94 23.66
N GLY A 143 29.14 26.08 22.66
CA GLY A 143 28.27 24.91 22.44
C GLY A 143 29.08 23.62 22.35
N GLY A 144 28.78 22.63 23.18
CA GLY A 144 29.24 21.26 22.94
C GLY A 144 28.75 20.82 21.55
N ASP A 145 29.63 20.18 20.78
CA ASP A 145 29.37 19.77 19.40
C ASP A 145 28.14 18.85 19.36
N ARG A 146 26.98 19.39 18.97
CA ARG A 146 25.73 18.62 18.88
C ARG A 146 25.92 17.54 17.84
N MET A 147 25.53 16.31 18.16
CA MET A 147 25.62 15.23 17.19
C MET A 147 24.74 15.52 15.98
N ARG A 148 25.27 15.27 14.79
CA ARG A 148 24.66 15.61 13.51
C ARG A 148 23.98 14.39 12.91
N VAL A 149 22.69 14.52 12.60
CA VAL A 149 21.87 13.50 11.92
C VAL A 149 21.55 14.01 10.52
N VAL A 150 21.87 13.20 9.50
CA VAL A 150 21.58 13.54 8.10
C VAL A 150 20.47 12.65 7.57
N ILE A 151 19.39 13.24 7.08
CA ILE A 151 18.46 12.55 6.17
C ILE A 151 19.06 12.66 4.78
N ALA A 152 19.55 11.55 4.22
CA ALA A 152 20.19 11.51 2.91
C ALA A 152 19.19 11.86 1.80
N ASP A 153 17.98 11.34 1.90
CA ASP A 153 16.90 11.55 0.94
C ASP A 153 15.55 11.16 1.54
N TYR A 154 14.48 11.75 1.01
CA TYR A 154 13.09 11.53 1.43
C TYR A 154 12.11 12.01 0.37
N ASP A 155 10.89 11.47 0.33
CA ASP A 155 9.81 11.97 -0.56
C ASP A 155 8.49 12.31 0.16
N PHE A 156 8.51 12.35 1.50
CA PHE A 156 7.33 12.63 2.34
C PHE A 156 6.85 14.09 2.33
N GLY A 157 7.42 14.96 1.49
CA GLY A 157 7.10 16.38 1.38
C GLY A 157 7.73 17.30 2.46
N ASP A 158 7.92 16.80 3.68
CA ASP A 158 8.56 17.52 4.79
C ASP A 158 9.41 16.60 5.69
N VAL A 159 10.06 17.18 6.70
CA VAL A 159 10.86 16.47 7.71
C VAL A 159 10.45 16.80 9.15
N GLU A 160 9.20 17.21 9.38
CA GLU A 160 8.74 17.71 10.69
C GLU A 160 8.61 16.62 11.75
N VAL A 161 8.30 15.38 11.36
CA VAL A 161 8.29 14.22 12.28
C VAL A 161 9.71 13.96 12.79
N GLU A 162 10.67 13.89 11.89
CA GLU A 162 12.08 13.70 12.18
C GLU A 162 12.60 14.85 13.02
N ARG A 163 12.30 16.09 12.62
CA ARG A 163 12.74 17.29 13.35
C ARG A 163 12.28 17.24 14.80
N ARG A 164 11.00 16.93 15.03
CA ARG A 164 10.45 16.81 16.39
C ARG A 164 11.17 15.76 17.22
N VAL A 165 11.46 14.59 16.65
CA VAL A 165 12.10 13.48 17.39
C VAL A 165 13.60 13.73 17.60
N ILE A 166 14.32 14.11 16.55
CA ILE A 166 15.77 14.27 16.54
C ILE A 166 16.21 15.53 17.30
N GLU A 167 15.62 16.69 17.02
CA GLU A 167 15.97 17.94 17.72
C GLU A 167 15.41 17.94 19.15
N GLY A 168 14.26 17.30 19.37
CA GLY A 168 13.71 17.07 20.71
C GLY A 168 14.64 16.24 21.60
N ALA A 169 15.45 15.34 21.02
CA ALA A 169 16.50 14.60 21.71
C ALA A 169 17.83 15.38 21.85
N GLY A 170 17.90 16.62 21.34
CA GLY A 170 19.05 17.50 21.46
C GLY A 170 20.09 17.37 20.35
N PHE A 171 19.79 16.64 19.27
CA PHE A 171 20.66 16.49 18.09
C PHE A 171 20.37 17.54 17.02
N GLU A 172 21.30 17.73 16.08
CA GLU A 172 21.10 18.58 14.90
C GLU A 172 20.56 17.73 13.74
N LEU A 173 19.48 18.17 13.08
CA LEU A 173 18.94 17.51 11.89
C LEU A 173 19.26 18.30 10.62
N VAL A 174 19.91 17.65 9.67
CA VAL A 174 20.14 18.17 8.32
C VAL A 174 19.41 17.28 7.31
N ALA A 175 18.52 17.88 6.52
CA ALA A 175 17.82 17.19 5.44
C ALA A 175 18.48 17.47 4.10
N ALA A 176 18.73 16.41 3.34
CA ALA A 176 19.29 16.45 1.99
C ALA A 176 18.41 15.67 1.00
N GLN A 177 18.78 15.76 -0.27
CA GLN A 177 18.11 15.09 -1.39
C GLN A 177 19.17 14.47 -2.30
N CYS A 178 19.98 13.59 -1.70
CA CYS A 178 21.05 12.88 -2.37
C CYS A 178 20.47 11.91 -3.41
N LYS A 179 21.03 11.92 -4.62
CA LYS A 179 20.68 10.99 -5.72
C LYS A 179 21.86 10.10 -6.13
N SER A 180 23.02 10.27 -5.51
CA SER A 180 24.19 9.43 -5.74
C SER A 180 24.95 9.16 -4.44
N GLU A 181 25.75 8.09 -4.46
CA GLU A 181 26.64 7.75 -3.34
C GLU A 181 27.68 8.85 -3.07
N ASP A 182 28.11 9.57 -4.11
CA ASP A 182 29.06 10.70 -3.95
C ASP A 182 28.42 11.88 -3.21
N GLU A 183 27.15 12.20 -3.49
CA GLU A 183 26.40 13.22 -2.75
C GLU A 183 26.19 12.81 -1.29
N VAL A 184 25.96 11.51 -1.02
CA VAL A 184 25.91 10.98 0.35
C VAL A 184 27.26 11.17 1.06
N ILE A 185 28.37 10.86 0.40
CA ILE A 185 29.72 11.06 0.96
C ILE A 185 29.96 12.53 1.28
N GLU A 186 29.68 13.44 0.34
CA GLU A 186 29.88 14.88 0.55
C GLU A 186 29.04 15.43 1.70
N THR A 187 27.78 15.01 1.77
CA THR A 187 26.80 15.55 2.74
C THR A 187 27.00 14.97 4.15
N ALA A 188 27.32 13.67 4.26
CA ALA A 188 27.22 12.91 5.50
C ALA A 188 28.58 12.39 6.04
N ARG A 189 29.72 12.76 5.45
CA ARG A 189 31.07 12.33 5.87
C ARG A 189 31.33 12.41 7.38
N ASP A 190 30.87 13.47 8.03
CA ASP A 190 31.06 13.75 9.46
C ASP A 190 29.77 13.60 10.28
N ALA A 191 28.70 13.04 9.70
CA ALA A 191 27.46 12.78 10.41
C ALA A 191 27.64 11.68 11.47
N ASP A 192 26.98 11.83 12.61
CA ASP A 192 26.91 10.81 13.66
C ASP A 192 25.81 9.76 13.34
N ALA A 193 24.81 10.13 12.52
CA ALA A 193 23.76 9.22 12.05
C ALA A 193 23.26 9.60 10.65
N ILE A 194 22.75 8.60 9.93
CA ILE A 194 22.13 8.77 8.61
C ILE A 194 20.75 8.12 8.60
N ILE A 195 19.77 8.79 8.01
CA ILE A 195 18.46 8.22 7.66
C ILE A 195 18.33 8.23 6.14
N THR A 196 17.88 7.14 5.50
CA THR A 196 17.81 7.06 4.03
C THR A 196 16.60 6.28 3.50
N GLN A 197 16.05 6.73 2.36
CA GLN A 197 14.89 6.15 1.69
C GLN A 197 15.24 5.41 0.37
N TYR A 198 16.04 6.01 -0.49
CA TYR A 198 16.41 5.47 -1.80
C TYR A 198 17.90 5.66 -2.11
N ALA A 199 18.54 6.69 -1.55
CA ALA A 199 19.94 6.98 -1.79
C ALA A 199 20.83 5.80 -1.36
N ARG A 200 21.74 5.40 -2.24
CA ARG A 200 22.65 4.28 -1.95
C ARG A 200 23.68 4.68 -0.90
N VAL A 201 23.79 3.88 0.16
CA VAL A 201 24.83 3.95 1.20
C VAL A 201 25.69 2.68 1.10
N GLY A 202 26.52 2.63 0.05
CA GLY A 202 27.39 1.49 -0.23
C GLY A 202 28.70 1.52 0.57
N GLU A 203 29.56 0.54 0.29
CA GLU A 203 30.88 0.42 0.91
C GLU A 203 31.72 1.71 0.80
N ARG A 204 31.69 2.39 -0.35
CA ARG A 204 32.45 3.65 -0.54
C ARG A 204 31.96 4.74 0.41
N ALA A 205 30.65 4.86 0.59
CA ALA A 205 30.08 5.83 1.54
C ALA A 205 30.47 5.48 2.98
N ILE A 206 30.35 4.21 3.35
CA ILE A 206 30.66 3.71 4.69
C ILE A 206 32.14 3.90 5.04
N ASP A 207 33.05 3.62 4.11
CA ASP A 207 34.50 3.85 4.26
C ASP A 207 34.85 5.32 4.50
N ALA A 208 34.05 6.24 3.93
CA ALA A 208 34.28 7.66 4.05
C ALA A 208 33.73 8.27 5.36
N PHE A 209 32.83 7.59 6.06
CA PHE A 209 32.22 8.10 7.29
C PHE A 209 33.23 8.11 8.44
N THR A 210 33.30 9.24 9.15
CA THR A 210 34.29 9.45 10.22
C THR A 210 33.68 9.33 11.62
N ARG A 211 32.37 9.52 11.76
CA ARG A 211 31.65 9.57 13.03
C ARG A 211 30.39 8.71 13.09
N CYS A 212 29.92 8.21 11.95
CA CYS A 212 28.62 7.56 11.84
C CYS A 212 28.53 6.34 12.77
N ARG A 213 27.47 6.29 13.57
CA ARG A 213 27.17 5.20 14.51
C ARG A 213 25.96 4.39 14.09
N VAL A 214 25.05 4.99 13.32
CA VAL A 214 23.80 4.37 12.89
C VAL A 214 23.38 4.82 11.51
N ILE A 215 22.92 3.86 10.69
CA ILE A 215 22.22 4.08 9.42
C ILE A 215 20.82 3.49 9.57
N ALA A 216 19.79 4.35 9.57
CA ALA A 216 18.39 3.95 9.68
C ALA A 216 17.69 4.02 8.32
N ARG A 217 16.93 2.98 7.98
CA ARG A 217 16.12 2.94 6.76
C ARG A 217 14.69 3.41 7.00
N TYR A 218 14.17 4.23 6.09
CA TYR A 218 12.74 4.42 5.91
C TYR A 218 12.12 3.21 5.19
N GLY A 219 11.92 2.13 5.92
CA GLY A 219 11.27 0.93 5.42
C GLY A 219 12.04 -0.35 5.74
N THR A 220 11.55 -1.47 5.23
CA THR A 220 12.02 -2.80 5.65
C THR A 220 13.23 -3.30 4.86
N GLY A 221 13.26 -3.13 3.53
CA GLY A 221 14.36 -3.63 2.73
C GLY A 221 15.60 -2.75 2.83
N VAL A 222 16.75 -3.41 2.89
CA VAL A 222 18.07 -2.80 3.18
C VAL A 222 19.02 -2.90 1.98
N ASP A 223 18.51 -3.23 0.80
CA ASP A 223 19.29 -3.48 -0.43
C ASP A 223 20.11 -2.27 -0.92
N ILE A 224 19.76 -1.05 -0.47
CA ILE A 224 20.51 0.18 -0.74
C ILE A 224 21.66 0.45 0.26
N VAL A 225 21.79 -0.34 1.34
CA VAL A 225 22.83 -0.19 2.36
C VAL A 225 23.75 -1.42 2.33
N ASP A 226 25.06 -1.21 2.28
CA ASP A 226 26.03 -2.30 2.45
C ASP A 226 26.15 -2.66 3.93
N VAL A 227 25.29 -3.58 4.39
CA VAL A 227 25.20 -4.02 5.79
C VAL A 227 26.50 -4.68 6.26
N ASP A 228 27.20 -5.40 5.39
CA ASP A 228 28.44 -6.07 5.74
C ASP A 228 29.56 -5.06 5.96
N ALA A 229 29.68 -4.05 5.10
CA ALA A 229 30.60 -2.93 5.30
C ALA A 229 30.27 -2.16 6.59
N ALA A 230 28.99 -1.83 6.82
CA ALA A 230 28.57 -1.16 8.04
C ALA A 230 28.97 -1.94 9.30
N THR A 231 28.78 -3.27 9.26
CA THR A 231 29.18 -4.17 10.35
C THR A 231 30.69 -4.12 10.62
N ARG A 232 31.53 -4.18 9.56
CA ARG A 232 33.01 -4.07 9.70
C ARG A 232 33.44 -2.73 10.32
N HIS A 233 32.68 -1.67 10.08
CA HIS A 233 32.93 -0.33 10.61
C HIS A 233 32.32 -0.10 12.00
N GLY A 234 31.61 -1.08 12.56
CA GLY A 234 30.91 -0.94 13.84
C GLY A 234 29.72 0.02 13.78
N ILE A 235 29.13 0.20 12.60
CA ILE A 235 27.95 1.03 12.36
C ILE A 235 26.70 0.14 12.47
N GLN A 236 25.77 0.53 13.34
CA GLN A 236 24.49 -0.16 13.47
C GLN A 236 23.60 0.18 12.27
N VAL A 237 23.09 -0.83 11.57
CA VAL A 237 22.02 -0.66 10.58
C VAL A 237 20.69 -1.02 11.23
N THR A 238 19.70 -0.16 11.04
CA THR A 238 18.33 -0.41 11.49
C THR A 238 17.35 -0.23 10.32
N ASN A 239 16.21 -0.90 10.41
CA ASN A 239 15.13 -0.78 9.44
C ASN A 239 13.79 -0.63 10.17
N ALA A 240 12.72 -0.39 9.40
CA ALA A 240 11.37 -0.49 9.91
C ALA A 240 10.84 -1.93 9.73
N PRO A 241 10.40 -2.60 10.81
CA PRO A 241 9.93 -3.98 10.74
C PRO A 241 8.58 -4.05 10.03
N ASN A 242 8.32 -5.13 9.30
CA ASN A 242 7.23 -5.30 8.32
C ASN A 242 5.84 -4.76 8.77
N GLU A 243 5.54 -4.73 10.05
CA GLU A 243 4.26 -4.31 10.62
C GLU A 243 3.88 -2.85 10.31
N TRP A 244 4.83 -2.01 9.86
CA TRP A 244 4.51 -0.61 9.50
C TRP A 244 3.71 -0.45 8.20
N CYS A 245 3.76 -1.42 7.27
CA CYS A 245 3.03 -1.34 6.00
C CYS A 245 2.61 -2.69 5.40
N SER A 246 2.66 -3.80 6.15
CA SER A 246 2.39 -5.14 5.57
C SER A 246 0.98 -5.28 5.02
N ASP A 247 0.01 -4.63 5.67
CA ASP A 247 -1.39 -4.66 5.22
C ASP A 247 -1.58 -3.82 3.97
N GLU A 248 -0.98 -2.64 3.90
CA GLU A 248 -0.96 -1.77 2.72
C GLU A 248 -0.39 -2.50 1.51
N VAL A 249 0.79 -3.13 1.65
CA VAL A 249 1.42 -3.83 0.54
C VAL A 249 0.59 -5.04 0.10
N ALA A 250 -0.01 -5.76 1.05
CA ALA A 250 -0.89 -6.90 0.73
C ALA A 250 -2.16 -6.45 0.00
N ASP A 251 -2.79 -5.36 0.46
CA ASP A 251 -3.96 -4.77 -0.17
C ASP A 251 -3.64 -4.26 -1.58
N HIS A 252 -2.49 -3.59 -1.75
CA HIS A 252 -2.04 -3.08 -3.04
C HIS A 252 -1.73 -4.21 -4.03
N ALA A 253 -1.07 -5.28 -3.60
CA ALA A 253 -0.82 -6.45 -4.44
C ALA A 253 -2.13 -7.12 -4.91
N VAL A 254 -3.12 -7.24 -4.03
CA VAL A 254 -4.46 -7.77 -4.38
C VAL A 254 -5.19 -6.81 -5.31
N ALA A 255 -5.08 -5.49 -5.09
CA ALA A 255 -5.67 -4.48 -5.96
C ALA A 255 -5.07 -4.52 -7.37
N LEU A 256 -3.74 -4.57 -7.49
CA LEU A 256 -3.03 -4.72 -8.77
C LEU A 256 -3.42 -6.02 -9.49
N TRP A 257 -3.48 -7.13 -8.77
CA TRP A 257 -3.96 -8.39 -9.32
C TRP A 257 -5.38 -8.28 -9.88
N LEU A 258 -6.32 -7.73 -9.10
CA LEU A 258 -7.71 -7.59 -9.53
C LEU A 258 -7.85 -6.61 -10.70
N ALA A 259 -7.12 -5.50 -10.67
CA ALA A 259 -7.11 -4.52 -11.74
C ALA A 259 -6.64 -5.13 -13.07
N ALA A 260 -5.55 -5.90 -13.04
CA ALA A 260 -5.04 -6.62 -14.20
C ALA A 260 -5.98 -7.74 -14.64
N ALA A 261 -6.40 -8.63 -13.73
CA ALA A 261 -7.25 -9.77 -14.04
C ALA A 261 -8.64 -9.39 -14.55
N ARG A 262 -9.14 -8.21 -14.17
CA ARG A 262 -10.44 -7.68 -14.62
C ARG A 262 -10.32 -6.57 -15.67
N LYS A 263 -9.11 -6.25 -16.11
CA LYS A 263 -8.79 -5.19 -17.09
C LYS A 263 -9.44 -3.84 -16.75
N ILE A 264 -9.45 -3.47 -15.48
CA ILE A 264 -10.13 -2.27 -15.00
C ILE A 264 -9.54 -0.99 -15.62
N PRO A 265 -8.21 -0.79 -15.65
CA PRO A 265 -7.63 0.40 -16.28
C PRO A 265 -7.99 0.50 -17.76
N GLN A 266 -7.94 -0.61 -18.50
CA GLN A 266 -8.24 -0.66 -19.93
C GLN A 266 -9.71 -0.33 -20.20
N TYR A 267 -10.65 -0.88 -19.41
CA TYR A 267 -12.06 -0.51 -19.53
C TYR A 267 -12.32 0.96 -19.20
N ALA A 268 -11.66 1.49 -18.16
CA ALA A 268 -11.81 2.88 -17.77
C ALA A 268 -11.31 3.82 -18.88
N GLU A 269 -10.17 3.51 -19.49
CA GLU A 269 -9.62 4.28 -20.61
C GLU A 269 -10.50 4.19 -21.86
N ALA A 270 -10.92 2.99 -22.28
CA ALA A 270 -11.81 2.81 -23.42
C ALA A 270 -13.12 3.62 -23.23
N THR A 271 -13.72 3.56 -22.04
CA THR A 271 -14.93 4.33 -21.71
C THR A 271 -14.69 5.83 -21.82
N ARG A 272 -13.53 6.33 -21.36
CA ARG A 272 -13.15 7.75 -21.47
C ARG A 272 -13.01 8.20 -22.93
N ARG A 273 -12.56 7.30 -23.81
CA ARG A 273 -12.52 7.54 -25.27
C ARG A 273 -13.88 7.42 -25.97
N GLY A 274 -14.96 7.14 -25.23
CA GLY A 274 -16.31 6.96 -25.77
C GLY A 274 -16.60 5.54 -26.29
N GLU A 275 -15.74 4.57 -25.99
CA GLU A 275 -15.95 3.17 -26.37
C GLU A 275 -16.77 2.43 -25.31
N TRP A 276 -18.06 2.19 -25.59
CA TRP A 276 -18.96 1.44 -24.72
C TRP A 276 -19.10 -0.03 -25.17
N GLN A 277 -17.99 -0.78 -25.13
CA GLN A 277 -17.94 -2.17 -25.58
C GLN A 277 -17.16 -3.04 -24.60
N TRP A 278 -17.82 -4.03 -24.00
CA TRP A 278 -17.16 -4.97 -23.07
C TRP A 278 -16.09 -5.84 -23.78
N GLN A 279 -16.16 -5.95 -25.11
CA GLN A 279 -15.23 -6.73 -25.91
C GLN A 279 -13.80 -6.15 -25.90
N THR A 280 -13.64 -4.88 -25.52
CA THR A 280 -12.33 -4.21 -25.40
C THR A 280 -11.41 -4.88 -24.39
N GLY A 281 -11.97 -5.54 -23.37
CA GLY A 281 -11.19 -6.22 -22.34
C GLY A 281 -10.99 -7.72 -22.56
N ARG A 282 -11.49 -8.31 -23.66
CA ARG A 282 -11.43 -9.78 -23.83
C ARG A 282 -9.99 -10.28 -24.06
N PRO A 283 -9.64 -11.50 -23.62
CA PRO A 283 -10.41 -12.37 -22.73
C PRO A 283 -10.28 -11.95 -21.25
N ILE A 284 -11.34 -12.18 -20.47
CA ILE A 284 -11.32 -12.14 -19.00
C ILE A 284 -11.84 -13.48 -18.52
N HIS A 285 -11.13 -14.07 -17.54
CA HIS A 285 -11.50 -15.36 -17.01
C HIS A 285 -12.02 -15.27 -15.57
N ARG A 286 -12.84 -16.25 -15.18
CA ARG A 286 -13.28 -16.42 -13.78
C ARG A 286 -12.07 -16.65 -12.87
N LEU A 287 -12.06 -15.98 -11.71
CA LEU A 287 -10.99 -16.09 -10.70
C LEU A 287 -11.05 -17.43 -9.94
N ARG A 288 -12.25 -17.84 -9.48
CA ARG A 288 -12.45 -19.08 -8.73
C ARG A 288 -11.91 -20.30 -9.50
N GLY A 289 -11.18 -21.16 -8.79
CA GLY A 289 -10.57 -22.39 -9.29
C GLY A 289 -9.24 -22.20 -10.03
N ARG A 290 -8.70 -20.97 -10.08
CA ARG A 290 -7.39 -20.69 -10.65
C ARG A 290 -6.29 -20.77 -9.61
N VAL A 291 -5.07 -21.02 -10.07
CA VAL A 291 -3.88 -21.08 -9.22
C VAL A 291 -3.36 -19.67 -8.97
N PHE A 292 -3.29 -19.29 -7.70
CA PHE A 292 -2.69 -18.07 -7.19
C PHE A 292 -1.35 -18.42 -6.54
N GLY A 293 -0.26 -18.20 -7.27
CA GLY A 293 1.10 -18.49 -6.84
C GLY A 293 1.74 -17.33 -6.09
N LEU A 294 2.37 -17.64 -4.95
CA LEU A 294 3.17 -16.73 -4.14
C LEU A 294 4.63 -17.16 -4.19
N LEU A 295 5.51 -16.33 -4.76
CA LEU A 295 6.96 -16.52 -4.64
C LEU A 295 7.43 -15.87 -3.33
N SER A 296 7.94 -16.70 -2.43
CA SER A 296 8.12 -16.45 -0.99
C SER A 296 6.83 -16.39 -0.18
N PHE A 297 6.89 -16.84 1.08
CA PHE A 297 5.75 -17.00 2.01
C PHE A 297 6.00 -16.37 3.39
N GLY A 298 6.51 -15.13 3.37
CA GLY A 298 6.70 -14.28 4.55
C GLY A 298 5.41 -13.57 5.01
N ASN A 299 5.55 -12.55 5.88
CA ASN A 299 4.41 -11.85 6.50
C ASN A 299 3.43 -11.26 5.48
N ILE A 300 3.94 -10.53 4.47
CA ILE A 300 3.11 -9.92 3.42
C ILE A 300 2.40 -11.00 2.60
N ALA A 301 3.12 -12.04 2.17
CA ALA A 301 2.52 -13.14 1.41
C ALA A 301 1.42 -13.90 2.16
N ARG A 302 1.55 -14.06 3.48
CA ARG A 302 0.50 -14.62 4.35
C ARG A 302 -0.72 -13.71 4.41
N SER A 303 -0.50 -12.41 4.55
CA SER A 303 -1.53 -11.38 4.54
C SER A 303 -2.29 -11.34 3.20
N ILE A 304 -1.58 -11.52 2.08
CA ILE A 304 -2.18 -11.70 0.74
C ILE A 304 -3.00 -12.99 0.69
N ALA A 305 -2.45 -14.11 1.17
CA ALA A 305 -3.13 -15.40 1.15
C ALA A 305 -4.50 -15.34 1.88
N GLU A 306 -4.57 -14.67 3.03
CA GLU A 306 -5.82 -14.43 3.75
C GLU A 306 -6.85 -13.65 2.92
N ARG A 307 -6.41 -12.57 2.24
CA ARG A 307 -7.26 -11.71 1.42
C ARG A 307 -7.80 -12.40 0.17
N VAL A 308 -7.03 -13.31 -0.43
CA VAL A 308 -7.41 -13.94 -1.71
C VAL A 308 -8.25 -15.21 -1.54
N ARG A 309 -8.24 -15.85 -0.36
CA ARG A 309 -9.05 -17.05 -0.08
C ARG A 309 -10.53 -16.92 -0.47
N PRO A 310 -11.25 -15.83 -0.13
CA PRO A 310 -12.68 -15.72 -0.45
C PRO A 310 -12.98 -15.69 -1.96
N PHE A 311 -11.99 -15.37 -2.80
CA PHE A 311 -12.12 -15.43 -4.25
C PHE A 311 -12.14 -16.87 -4.79
N GLY A 312 -11.84 -17.86 -3.94
CA GLY A 312 -11.89 -19.29 -4.26
C GLY A 312 -10.76 -19.74 -5.20
N VAL A 313 -9.60 -19.12 -5.10
CA VAL A 313 -8.37 -19.53 -5.80
C VAL A 313 -7.68 -20.69 -5.06
N GLU A 314 -6.89 -21.49 -5.76
CA GLU A 314 -5.97 -22.45 -5.16
C GLU A 314 -4.63 -21.76 -4.90
N ILE A 315 -4.22 -21.65 -3.64
CA ILE A 315 -3.01 -20.91 -3.29
C ILE A 315 -1.79 -21.84 -3.32
N TRP A 316 -0.83 -21.52 -4.17
CA TRP A 316 0.46 -22.21 -4.26
C TRP A 316 1.57 -21.31 -3.75
N THR A 317 2.63 -21.88 -3.20
CA THR A 317 3.81 -21.09 -2.85
C THR A 317 5.11 -21.85 -3.08
N HIS A 318 6.15 -21.09 -3.37
CA HIS A 318 7.53 -21.55 -3.32
C HIS A 318 8.33 -20.65 -2.40
N ASP A 319 8.81 -21.19 -1.29
CA ASP A 319 9.74 -20.54 -0.39
C ASP A 319 10.70 -21.59 0.19
N PRO A 320 12.02 -21.50 -0.07
CA PRO A 320 12.98 -22.50 0.40
C PRO A 320 13.30 -22.37 1.91
N PHE A 321 12.80 -21.35 2.60
CA PHE A 321 13.14 -21.05 3.99
C PHE A 321 12.00 -21.30 4.99
N VAL A 322 10.80 -21.63 4.52
CA VAL A 322 9.65 -21.91 5.40
C VAL A 322 9.48 -23.41 5.66
N ASP A 323 8.96 -23.75 6.84
CA ASP A 323 8.55 -25.11 7.13
C ASP A 323 7.32 -25.50 6.30
N LYS A 324 7.46 -26.55 5.50
CA LYS A 324 6.39 -27.02 4.60
C LYS A 324 5.11 -27.37 5.36
N ALA A 325 5.22 -28.08 6.48
CA ALA A 325 4.06 -28.55 7.22
C ALA A 325 3.30 -27.37 7.85
N GLU A 326 3.99 -26.32 8.27
CA GLU A 326 3.37 -25.12 8.81
C GLU A 326 2.62 -24.30 7.75
N VAL A 327 3.14 -24.26 6.53
CA VAL A 327 2.45 -23.59 5.40
C VAL A 327 1.22 -24.38 4.96
N GLU A 328 1.31 -25.71 4.88
CA GLU A 328 0.20 -26.54 4.44
C GLU A 328 -1.00 -26.52 5.41
N LYS A 329 -0.78 -26.26 6.72
CA LYS A 329 -1.87 -26.02 7.69
C LYS A 329 -2.73 -24.81 7.36
N GLN A 330 -2.22 -23.90 6.52
CA GLN A 330 -2.93 -22.72 6.05
C GLN A 330 -3.60 -23.00 4.71
N ASP A 331 -3.91 -24.25 4.33
CA ASP A 331 -4.47 -24.59 3.01
C ASP A 331 -3.67 -23.98 1.83
N VAL A 332 -2.35 -23.85 1.99
CA VAL A 332 -1.43 -23.37 0.95
C VAL A 332 -0.58 -24.53 0.49
N ARG A 333 -0.57 -24.79 -0.81
CA ARG A 333 0.21 -25.87 -1.41
C ARG A 333 1.65 -25.42 -1.64
N VAL A 334 2.61 -26.05 -0.96
CA VAL A 334 4.04 -25.81 -1.21
C VAL A 334 4.48 -26.61 -2.44
N VAL A 335 5.09 -25.92 -3.41
CA VAL A 335 5.55 -26.47 -4.68
C VAL A 335 7.00 -26.05 -4.99
N SER A 336 7.64 -26.71 -5.95
CA SER A 336 8.92 -26.26 -6.49
C SER A 336 8.76 -24.95 -7.28
N PHE A 337 9.86 -24.23 -7.50
CA PHE A 337 9.85 -23.01 -8.32
C PHE A 337 9.34 -23.26 -9.74
N ASP A 338 9.74 -24.37 -10.38
CA ASP A 338 9.30 -24.71 -11.73
C ASP A 338 7.79 -25.03 -11.78
N GLU A 339 7.27 -25.77 -10.79
CA GLU A 339 5.83 -26.00 -10.65
C GLU A 339 5.06 -24.69 -10.42
N LEU A 340 5.58 -23.79 -9.58
CA LEU A 340 4.98 -22.48 -9.34
C LEU A 340 4.88 -21.67 -10.64
N VAL A 341 5.99 -21.54 -11.37
CA VAL A 341 6.07 -20.76 -12.62
C VAL A 341 5.14 -21.33 -13.69
N ARG A 342 5.14 -22.65 -13.90
CA ARG A 342 4.30 -23.31 -14.92
C ARG A 342 2.83 -23.39 -14.53
N GLY A 343 2.54 -23.48 -13.24
CA GLY A 343 1.20 -23.75 -12.70
C GLY A 343 0.38 -22.51 -12.39
N SER A 344 1.02 -21.36 -12.12
CA SER A 344 0.31 -20.16 -11.68
C SER A 344 -0.48 -19.49 -12.80
N ASP A 345 -1.76 -19.20 -12.55
CA ASP A 345 -2.54 -18.25 -13.37
C ASP A 345 -2.25 -16.81 -12.95
N TYR A 346 -1.96 -16.61 -11.67
CA TYR A 346 -1.54 -15.34 -11.10
C TYR A 346 -0.29 -15.61 -10.28
N LEU A 347 0.83 -14.98 -10.59
CA LEU A 347 2.08 -15.18 -9.87
C LEU A 347 2.50 -13.88 -9.20
N ILE A 348 2.51 -13.86 -7.88
CA ILE A 348 2.75 -12.69 -7.06
C ILE A 348 4.13 -12.86 -6.41
N ILE A 349 5.01 -11.89 -6.64
CA ILE A 349 6.37 -11.86 -6.10
C ILE A 349 6.36 -11.11 -4.76
N GLN A 350 6.79 -11.79 -3.70
CA GLN A 350 7.02 -11.23 -2.36
C GLN A 350 8.42 -11.58 -1.83
N ALA A 351 9.35 -11.93 -2.73
CA ALA A 351 10.71 -12.30 -2.39
C ALA A 351 11.59 -11.06 -2.17
N PRO A 352 12.54 -11.08 -1.22
CA PRO A 352 13.52 -10.01 -1.09
C PRO A 352 14.46 -9.97 -2.30
N LEU A 353 15.05 -8.81 -2.58
CA LEU A 353 16.13 -8.70 -3.57
C LEU A 353 17.44 -9.22 -2.96
N THR A 354 18.02 -10.21 -3.62
CA THR A 354 19.26 -10.89 -3.26
C THR A 354 20.01 -11.25 -4.54
N PRO A 355 21.29 -11.66 -4.49
CA PRO A 355 21.98 -12.17 -5.68
C PRO A 355 21.28 -13.33 -6.38
N LYS A 356 20.44 -14.11 -5.66
CA LYS A 356 19.70 -15.25 -6.22
C LYS A 356 18.36 -14.85 -6.85
N THR A 357 17.79 -13.73 -6.45
CA THR A 357 16.47 -13.25 -6.91
C THR A 357 16.60 -12.12 -7.92
N HIS A 358 17.77 -11.47 -8.02
CA HIS A 358 18.07 -10.48 -9.04
C HIS A 358 17.94 -11.09 -10.44
N GLY A 359 17.10 -10.50 -11.29
CA GLY A 359 16.83 -10.96 -12.63
C GLY A 359 16.20 -12.36 -12.71
N LEU A 360 15.57 -12.85 -11.64
CA LEU A 360 14.99 -14.19 -11.59
C LEU A 360 13.90 -14.38 -12.65
N PHE A 361 13.15 -13.35 -12.98
CA PHE A 361 12.17 -13.38 -14.08
C PHE A 361 12.79 -12.82 -15.36
N ASP A 362 13.61 -13.65 -15.99
CA ASP A 362 14.18 -13.45 -17.33
C ASP A 362 13.28 -14.06 -18.42
N GLU A 363 13.74 -14.03 -19.68
CA GLU A 363 12.99 -14.61 -20.81
C GLU A 363 12.69 -16.11 -20.63
N ASN A 364 13.63 -16.88 -20.06
CA ASN A 364 13.46 -18.33 -19.88
C ASN A 364 12.38 -18.63 -18.84
N VAL A 365 12.30 -17.86 -17.77
CA VAL A 365 11.25 -18.01 -16.76
C VAL A 365 9.90 -17.58 -17.32
N LEU A 366 9.84 -16.40 -17.95
CA LEU A 366 8.59 -15.85 -18.51
C LEU A 366 8.00 -16.76 -19.60
N ARG A 367 8.83 -17.40 -20.44
CA ARG A 367 8.37 -18.38 -21.45
C ARG A 367 7.77 -19.66 -20.87
N ARG A 368 8.10 -20.02 -19.63
CA ARG A 368 7.56 -21.21 -18.95
C ARG A 368 6.22 -20.94 -18.26
N MET A 369 5.85 -19.67 -18.08
CA MET A 369 4.56 -19.31 -17.51
C MET A 369 3.42 -19.67 -18.47
N LYS A 370 2.19 -19.74 -17.95
CA LYS A 370 1.02 -19.89 -18.79
C LYS A 370 0.85 -18.65 -19.68
N ARG A 371 0.39 -18.86 -20.91
CA ARG A 371 -0.01 -17.75 -21.80
C ARG A 371 -1.10 -16.85 -21.21
N SER A 372 -1.92 -17.40 -20.31
CA SER A 372 -2.96 -16.66 -19.59
C SER A 372 -2.47 -16.06 -18.25
N ALA A 373 -1.20 -16.21 -17.91
CA ALA A 373 -0.68 -15.81 -16.61
C ALA A 373 -0.62 -14.29 -16.48
N ILE A 374 -0.83 -13.80 -15.26
CA ILE A 374 -0.54 -12.41 -14.87
C ILE A 374 0.56 -12.43 -13.81
N LEU A 375 1.62 -11.66 -14.06
CA LEU A 375 2.71 -11.47 -13.11
C LEU A 375 2.44 -10.21 -12.26
N VAL A 376 2.56 -10.30 -10.94
CA VAL A 376 2.44 -9.16 -10.04
C VAL A 376 3.69 -9.04 -9.20
N ASN A 377 4.29 -7.85 -9.14
CA ASN A 377 5.48 -7.60 -8.32
C ASN A 377 5.26 -6.35 -7.45
N THR A 378 5.14 -6.56 -6.14
CA THR A 378 5.17 -5.47 -5.14
C THR A 378 6.33 -5.66 -4.17
N ALA A 379 7.35 -6.43 -4.58
CA ALA A 379 8.54 -6.67 -3.79
C ALA A 379 9.65 -5.70 -4.20
N ARG A 380 10.41 -6.03 -5.25
CA ARG A 380 11.53 -5.22 -5.75
C ARG A 380 11.58 -5.30 -7.26
N GLY A 381 11.72 -4.16 -7.94
CA GLY A 381 11.79 -4.07 -9.40
C GLY A 381 12.82 -5.02 -10.03
N PRO A 382 14.10 -4.99 -9.60
CA PRO A 382 15.17 -5.81 -10.20
C PRO A 382 15.03 -7.34 -10.11
N ILE A 383 13.96 -7.85 -9.48
CA ILE A 383 13.64 -9.29 -9.54
C ILE A 383 13.13 -9.69 -10.94
N VAL A 384 12.53 -8.73 -11.65
CA VAL A 384 12.01 -8.89 -13.01
C VAL A 384 12.90 -8.09 -13.96
N VAL A 385 13.32 -8.72 -15.07
CA VAL A 385 14.10 -8.03 -16.09
C VAL A 385 13.15 -7.29 -17.03
N ASP A 386 13.21 -5.96 -17.04
CA ASP A 386 12.21 -5.13 -17.74
C ASP A 386 12.16 -5.42 -19.24
N ALA A 387 13.34 -5.60 -19.86
CA ALA A 387 13.45 -5.94 -21.28
C ALA A 387 12.81 -7.30 -21.60
N ALA A 388 12.98 -8.30 -20.72
CA ALA A 388 12.39 -9.61 -20.89
C ALA A 388 10.87 -9.56 -20.70
N LEU A 389 10.39 -8.80 -19.71
CA LEU A 389 8.96 -8.62 -19.46
C LEU A 389 8.28 -7.93 -20.64
N ARG A 390 8.85 -6.84 -21.15
CA ARG A 390 8.35 -6.13 -22.32
C ARG A 390 8.16 -7.11 -23.48
N ARG A 391 9.20 -7.89 -23.78
CA ARG A 391 9.16 -8.86 -24.87
C ARG A 391 8.14 -9.98 -24.62
N ALA A 392 7.98 -10.40 -23.37
CA ALA A 392 6.97 -11.39 -22.99
C ALA A 392 5.53 -10.87 -23.21
N LEU A 393 5.28 -9.57 -23.01
CA LEU A 393 4.00 -8.93 -23.30
C LEU A 393 3.79 -8.77 -24.81
N GLU A 394 4.79 -8.26 -25.54
CA GLU A 394 4.74 -8.06 -27.01
C GLU A 394 4.57 -9.38 -27.78
N GLU A 395 5.24 -10.46 -27.37
CA GLU A 395 5.12 -11.79 -27.97
C GLU A 395 4.01 -12.66 -27.33
N HIS A 396 3.26 -12.11 -26.37
CA HIS A 396 2.17 -12.78 -25.66
C HIS A 396 2.56 -14.13 -25.01
N TRP A 397 3.74 -14.20 -24.39
CA TRP A 397 4.14 -15.34 -23.55
C TRP A 397 3.33 -15.38 -22.25
N ILE A 398 2.91 -14.21 -21.76
CA ILE A 398 1.98 -14.02 -20.64
C ILE A 398 0.88 -13.04 -21.04
N ALA A 399 -0.19 -12.96 -20.25
CA ALA A 399 -1.37 -12.14 -20.56
C ALA A 399 -1.31 -10.72 -20.00
N GLY A 400 -0.44 -10.47 -19.02
CA GLY A 400 -0.25 -9.14 -18.45
C GLY A 400 0.68 -9.12 -17.26
N ALA A 401 1.01 -7.91 -16.82
CA ALA A 401 1.81 -7.68 -15.63
C ALA A 401 1.32 -6.47 -14.83
N ALA A 402 1.52 -6.49 -13.52
CA ALA A 402 1.26 -5.36 -12.64
C ALA A 402 2.42 -5.19 -11.66
N LEU A 403 3.19 -4.12 -11.81
CA LEU A 403 4.40 -3.86 -11.03
C LEU A 403 4.22 -2.59 -10.20
N ASP A 404 4.59 -2.64 -8.94
CA ASP A 404 4.74 -1.45 -8.11
C ASP A 404 6.17 -0.89 -8.16
N ASP A 405 7.11 -1.57 -8.79
CA ASP A 405 8.47 -1.06 -8.99
C ASP A 405 9.05 -1.68 -10.26
N ILE A 406 9.96 -0.97 -10.92
CA ILE A 406 10.64 -1.40 -12.15
C ILE A 406 12.14 -1.55 -11.90
N GLU A 407 12.86 -2.20 -12.81
CA GLU A 407 14.29 -2.51 -12.63
C GLU A 407 15.11 -1.25 -12.26
N GLU A 408 14.89 -0.14 -12.96
CA GLU A 408 15.48 1.16 -12.63
C GLU A 408 14.42 2.12 -12.07
N GLU A 409 14.42 2.27 -10.74
CA GLU A 409 13.39 3.04 -10.05
C GLU A 409 13.49 4.55 -10.33
N PRO A 410 12.39 5.19 -10.78
CA PRO A 410 12.34 6.62 -11.08
C PRO A 410 12.80 7.54 -9.94
N ALA A 411 12.42 7.24 -8.70
CA ALA A 411 12.70 8.06 -7.52
C ALA A 411 14.21 8.22 -7.22
N LYS A 412 15.03 7.29 -7.73
CA LYS A 412 16.50 7.31 -7.61
C LYS A 412 17.16 8.31 -8.58
N ARG A 413 16.43 8.79 -9.60
CA ARG A 413 16.92 9.74 -10.61
C ARG A 413 16.50 11.18 -10.25
N ARG A 414 17.39 12.14 -10.50
CA ARG A 414 17.10 13.59 -10.30
C ARG A 414 16.13 14.12 -11.35
N ASP A 415 16.41 13.79 -12.62
CA ASP A 415 15.64 14.21 -13.79
C ASP A 415 15.06 12.96 -14.46
N TRP A 416 14.14 12.27 -13.78
CA TRP A 416 13.47 11.12 -14.37
C TRP A 416 12.48 11.56 -15.47
N GLU A 417 12.52 10.84 -16.58
CA GLU A 417 11.53 10.92 -17.65
C GLU A 417 10.89 9.54 -17.87
N ALA A 418 9.65 9.53 -18.34
CA ALA A 418 8.86 8.32 -18.58
C ALA A 418 9.33 7.56 -19.84
N GLU A 419 10.59 7.15 -19.86
CA GLU A 419 11.26 6.52 -21.00
C GLU A 419 11.15 4.99 -20.99
N ASN A 420 10.76 4.38 -19.86
CA ASN A 420 10.65 2.93 -19.76
C ASN A 420 9.55 2.42 -20.74
N PRO A 421 9.89 1.56 -21.71
CA PRO A 421 8.92 1.10 -22.70
C PRO A 421 7.73 0.34 -22.11
N LEU A 422 7.84 -0.16 -20.86
CA LEU A 422 6.74 -0.79 -20.15
C LEU A 422 5.56 0.17 -19.90
N PHE A 423 5.81 1.49 -19.79
CA PHE A 423 4.75 2.47 -19.58
C PHE A 423 3.78 2.61 -20.75
N ALA A 424 4.18 2.16 -21.95
CA ALA A 424 3.35 2.19 -23.14
C ALA A 424 2.61 0.86 -23.40
N GLN A 425 2.79 -0.15 -22.56
CA GLN A 425 2.17 -1.47 -22.75
C GLN A 425 0.75 -1.50 -22.14
N ASP A 426 -0.27 -1.72 -22.96
CA ASP A 426 -1.67 -1.78 -22.51
C ASP A 426 -1.93 -2.93 -21.51
N ASP A 427 -1.15 -4.01 -21.58
CA ASP A 427 -1.25 -5.16 -20.69
C ASP A 427 -0.30 -5.07 -19.47
N ALA A 428 0.29 -3.89 -19.22
CA ALA A 428 1.07 -3.58 -18.03
C ALA A 428 0.40 -2.51 -17.17
N ILE A 429 0.38 -2.71 -15.85
CA ILE A 429 0.03 -1.69 -14.86
C ILE A 429 1.28 -1.38 -14.07
N ILE A 430 1.73 -0.13 -14.07
CA ILE A 430 2.90 0.29 -13.27
C ILE A 430 2.48 1.36 -12.27
N THR A 431 2.75 1.14 -10.99
CA THR A 431 2.56 2.12 -9.91
C THR A 431 3.92 2.60 -9.38
N PRO A 432 4.01 3.82 -8.82
CA PRO A 432 5.28 4.48 -8.54
C PRO A 432 5.85 4.09 -7.16
N HIS A 433 6.05 2.80 -6.91
CA HIS A 433 6.54 2.25 -5.63
C HIS A 433 5.73 2.74 -4.43
N SER A 434 4.40 2.64 -4.56
CA SER A 434 3.45 3.19 -3.61
C SER A 434 2.71 2.12 -2.80
N ALA A 435 3.05 0.85 -2.93
CA ALA A 435 2.34 -0.23 -2.25
C ALA A 435 2.38 -0.10 -0.73
N TYR A 436 3.43 0.54 -0.18
CA TYR A 436 3.53 0.77 1.26
C TYR A 436 2.67 1.93 1.76
N TYR A 437 2.17 2.80 0.87
CA TYR A 437 1.66 4.11 1.26
C TYR A 437 0.23 4.05 1.83
N SER A 438 0.11 4.52 3.07
CA SER A 438 -1.09 5.06 3.69
C SER A 438 -0.66 6.29 4.50
N GLU A 439 -1.60 7.15 4.88
CA GLU A 439 -1.30 8.30 5.76
C GLU A 439 -0.72 7.82 7.10
N GLU A 440 -1.19 6.65 7.57
CA GLU A 440 -0.72 5.98 8.77
C GLU A 440 0.71 5.44 8.58
N SER A 441 0.99 4.70 7.51
CA SER A 441 2.26 4.02 7.30
C SER A 441 3.42 5.01 7.15
N ILE A 442 3.22 6.11 6.41
CA ILE A 442 4.26 7.15 6.25
C ILE A 442 4.62 7.80 7.58
N ARG A 443 3.64 7.97 8.46
CA ARG A 443 3.91 8.52 9.79
C ARG A 443 4.69 7.51 10.62
N THR A 444 4.23 6.26 10.63
CA THR A 444 4.83 5.18 11.42
C THR A 444 6.30 4.94 11.04
N VAL A 445 6.63 4.88 9.74
CA VAL A 445 8.01 4.62 9.30
C VAL A 445 8.96 5.76 9.67
N ARG A 446 8.49 7.01 9.59
CA ARG A 446 9.26 8.20 9.97
C ARG A 446 9.54 8.25 11.47
N GLU A 447 8.54 7.90 12.27
CA GLU A 447 8.69 7.76 13.73
C GLU A 447 9.66 6.63 14.09
N ILE A 448 9.56 5.46 13.44
CA ILE A 448 10.46 4.32 13.69
C ILE A 448 11.91 4.68 13.37
N ALA A 449 12.18 5.16 12.16
CA ALA A 449 13.54 5.48 11.72
C ALA A 449 14.20 6.54 12.63
N SER A 450 13.45 7.60 12.98
CA SER A 450 13.95 8.65 13.87
C SER A 450 14.23 8.14 15.29
N ASN A 451 13.33 7.30 15.82
CA ASN A 451 13.51 6.74 17.16
C ASN A 451 14.68 5.76 17.23
N GLU A 452 14.94 4.97 16.18
CA GLU A 452 16.11 4.10 16.12
C GLU A 452 17.41 4.91 16.15
N VAL A 453 17.47 6.04 15.43
CA VAL A 453 18.61 6.97 15.51
C VAL A 453 18.80 7.47 16.93
N VAL A 454 17.74 7.97 17.57
CA VAL A 454 17.82 8.49 18.95
C VAL A 454 18.29 7.40 19.92
N ARG A 455 17.76 6.18 19.81
CA ARG A 455 18.17 5.06 20.69
C ARG A 455 19.67 4.79 20.57
N VAL A 456 20.17 4.61 19.35
CA VAL A 456 21.58 4.28 19.15
C VAL A 456 22.50 5.42 19.58
N LEU A 457 22.17 6.68 19.24
CA LEU A 457 22.99 7.83 19.63
C LEU A 457 22.99 8.08 21.15
N THR A 458 21.91 7.73 21.85
CA THR A 458 21.83 7.81 23.32
C THR A 458 22.37 6.57 24.05
N GLY A 459 22.91 5.59 23.32
CA GLY A 459 23.50 4.37 23.88
C GLY A 459 22.49 3.30 24.30
N GLN A 460 21.23 3.44 23.90
CA GLN A 460 20.21 2.39 24.04
C GLN A 460 20.36 1.36 22.93
N ARG A 461 19.82 0.15 23.16
CA ARG A 461 19.79 -0.88 22.12
C ARG A 461 18.74 -0.52 21.05
N PRO A 462 19.05 -0.72 19.75
CA PRO A 462 18.06 -0.58 18.68
C PRO A 462 16.92 -1.58 18.88
N SER A 463 15.70 -1.19 18.51
CA SER A 463 14.54 -2.08 18.54
C SER A 463 14.48 -2.97 17.31
N SER A 464 15.02 -2.51 16.18
CA SER A 464 14.98 -3.20 14.89
C SER A 464 16.36 -3.26 14.23
N PRO A 465 17.35 -3.93 14.88
CA PRO A 465 18.68 -4.10 14.31
C PRO A 465 18.66 -5.04 13.10
N VAL A 466 19.39 -4.68 12.06
CA VAL A 466 19.63 -5.51 10.87
C VAL A 466 20.95 -6.27 10.99
N ASN A 467 21.93 -5.68 11.67
CA ASN A 467 23.21 -6.29 12.02
C ASN A 467 23.48 -6.19 13.54
N PHE A 468 24.50 -6.91 14.00
CA PHE A 468 24.98 -6.85 15.39
C PHE A 468 26.35 -6.18 15.43
N VAL A 469 26.49 -5.16 16.29
CA VAL A 469 27.76 -4.48 16.55
C VAL A 469 28.15 -4.65 18.02
N ASP A 470 29.35 -5.17 18.29
CA ASP A 470 29.81 -5.55 19.64
C ASP A 470 30.23 -4.35 20.52
N ARG A 471 30.16 -3.12 19.99
CA ARG A 471 30.54 -1.90 20.72
C ARG A 471 29.29 -1.08 21.07
N PRO A 472 28.83 -1.06 22.34
CA PRO A 472 27.95 0.02 22.76
C PRO A 472 28.72 1.34 22.59
N PRO A 473 28.12 2.38 22.00
CA PRO A 473 28.80 3.67 21.91
C PRO A 473 29.10 4.18 23.33
N PRO A 474 30.21 4.91 23.52
CA PRO A 474 30.51 5.51 24.83
C PRO A 474 29.34 6.41 25.24
N PRO A 475 28.93 6.37 26.53
CA PRO A 475 27.76 7.12 26.99
C PRO A 475 27.96 8.61 26.71
N VAL A 476 26.94 9.23 26.12
CA VAL A 476 26.90 10.67 25.90
C VAL A 476 26.66 11.33 27.26
N GLN A 477 27.62 12.11 27.75
CA GLN A 477 27.34 13.05 28.83
C GLN A 477 26.45 14.15 28.27
N LEU A 478 25.15 14.07 28.55
CA LEU A 478 24.25 15.18 28.34
C LEU A 478 24.72 16.32 29.26
N HIS A 479 25.41 17.31 28.69
CA HIS A 479 25.62 18.59 29.37
C HIS A 479 24.30 19.36 29.30
N GLY A 480 23.45 19.16 30.31
CA GLY A 480 22.28 20.01 30.53
C GLY A 480 22.69 21.41 31.00
N PRO A 481 21.79 22.40 30.90
CA PRO A 481 21.72 23.46 31.90
C PRO A 481 21.17 22.93 33.24
#